data_AF-A0A6A4Z1G2-F1
#
_entry.id   AF-A0A6A4Z1G2-F1
#
_cell.length_a   1.000
_cell.length_b   1.000
_cell.length_c   1.000
_cell.angle_alpha   90.00
_cell.angle_beta   90.00
_cell.angle_gamma   90.00
#
_symmetry.space_group_name_H-M   'P 1'
#
loop_
_entity.id
_entity.type
_entity.pdbx_description
1 polymer ?
#
loop_
_entity_poly.entity_id
_entity_poly.type
_entity_poly.pdbx_seq_one_letter_code
_entity_poly.pdbx_strand_id
1 'polypeptide(L)'
;MLIGWTATMICLTIMTFSSLGEPYCNREKAAQRNSKACTKPYSKASSKDHDLFNLSAPDNGGLFIILSMFVSVGYVTAACASDAMVVQYAQREPLAIRGRVQTAIYTVRTLAGIISLIVTGFGLNSANYNGSFSFSMAPNVPYAICLIPCVFVVLSTVFVVQEKKSPGVPISEWANNFWVLLQKRVMWQICAFRFISTMFRNISSTAGTPMSTTWAGVEPLNDSLTSILGNGMFSGILIVVAKWGLHWNWRWTIALGTIGVILVDGMVIFFTIWDVVRNQWFFTGVALADNIPGGVRFIVSTFCAVEIADIGNEGATYGLVTTVSNLAGPFASVIYKVIDSYFMLSQDDLRSDTTQVRWDVTYSYIISFGCKFFSLAWLWMLPPQRPQMQELKKKGGQSKLA
;
A
#
# COMPACT_ATOMS: atom_id res chain seq x y z
N MET A 1 -20.03 -10.12 1.77
CA MET A 1 -18.74 -10.81 2.07
C MET A 1 -18.59 -12.10 1.29
N LEU A 2 -19.57 -13.02 1.35
CA LEU A 2 -19.48 -14.35 0.75
C LEU A 2 -19.11 -14.34 -0.75
N ILE A 3 -19.79 -13.51 -1.56
CA ILE A 3 -19.52 -13.40 -3.01
C ILE A 3 -18.04 -13.10 -3.30
N GLY A 4 -17.45 -12.14 -2.58
CA GLY A 4 -16.06 -11.74 -2.76
C GLY A 4 -15.08 -12.87 -2.40
N TRP A 5 -15.27 -13.51 -1.25
CA TRP A 5 -14.41 -14.61 -0.82
C TRP A 5 -14.55 -15.86 -1.69
N THR A 6 -15.75 -16.18 -2.18
CA THR A 6 -15.95 -17.29 -3.12
C THR A 6 -15.23 -17.05 -4.44
N ALA A 7 -15.32 -15.84 -4.99
CA ALA A 7 -14.59 -15.48 -6.21
C ALA A 7 -13.07 -15.59 -6.02
N THR A 8 -12.55 -15.08 -4.90
CA THR A 8 -11.13 -15.21 -4.52
C THR A 8 -10.72 -16.67 -4.36
N MET A 9 -11.53 -17.49 -3.68
CA MET A 9 -11.26 -18.92 -3.45
C MET A 9 -11.16 -19.68 -4.77
N ILE A 10 -12.09 -19.46 -5.71
CA ILE A 10 -12.08 -20.13 -7.02
C ILE A 10 -10.80 -19.75 -7.78
N CYS A 11 -10.47 -18.46 -7.84
CA CYS A 11 -9.28 -18.00 -8.57
C CYS A 11 -7.97 -18.52 -7.95
N LEU A 12 -7.85 -18.48 -6.61
CA LEU A 12 -6.69 -19.05 -5.90
C LEU A 12 -6.58 -20.56 -6.09
N THR A 13 -7.70 -21.28 -6.15
CA THR A 13 -7.72 -22.72 -6.43
C THR A 13 -7.14 -23.00 -7.81
N ILE A 14 -7.58 -22.28 -8.84
CA ILE A 14 -7.06 -22.43 -10.20
C ILE A 14 -5.56 -22.14 -10.25
N MET A 15 -5.10 -21.03 -9.66
CA MET A 15 -3.68 -20.66 -9.64
C MET A 15 -2.81 -21.63 -8.82
N THR A 16 -3.36 -22.27 -7.79
CA THR A 16 -2.64 -23.27 -6.99
C THR A 16 -2.36 -24.53 -7.81
N PHE A 17 -3.33 -24.97 -8.61
CA PHE A 17 -3.24 -26.24 -9.36
C PHE A 17 -2.82 -26.08 -10.82
N SER A 18 -2.70 -24.85 -11.33
CA SER A 18 -2.20 -24.56 -12.69
C SER A 18 -0.69 -24.35 -12.69
N SER A 19 0.04 -24.92 -13.65
CA SER A 19 1.49 -24.75 -13.74
C SER A 19 1.85 -23.36 -14.29
N LEU A 20 2.73 -22.62 -13.60
CA LEU A 20 3.27 -21.34 -14.11
C LEU A 20 4.32 -21.56 -15.24
N GLY A 21 4.91 -22.75 -15.32
CA GLY A 21 5.96 -23.07 -16.29
C GLY A 21 7.36 -22.57 -15.88
N GLU A 22 8.32 -22.70 -16.80
CA GLU A 22 9.71 -22.25 -16.59
C GLU A 22 9.85 -20.72 -16.70
N PRO A 23 10.75 -20.09 -15.92
CA PRO A 23 10.95 -18.64 -15.94
C PRO A 23 11.50 -18.16 -17.29
N TYR A 24 11.29 -16.87 -17.59
CA TYR A 24 11.79 -16.24 -18.82
C TYR A 24 13.31 -16.37 -18.98
N CYS A 25 14.09 -16.25 -17.90
CA CYS A 25 15.51 -16.56 -17.89
C CYS A 25 15.85 -17.43 -16.68
N ASN A 26 16.46 -18.58 -16.91
CA ASN A 26 16.85 -19.48 -15.83
C ASN A 26 18.21 -19.07 -15.25
N ARG A 27 18.18 -18.28 -14.18
CA ARG A 27 19.37 -17.74 -13.51
C ARG A 27 20.17 -18.82 -12.79
N GLU A 28 19.53 -19.90 -12.34
CA GLU A 28 20.23 -21.04 -11.73
C GLU A 28 21.09 -21.78 -12.76
N LYS A 29 20.54 -22.08 -13.95
CA LYS A 29 21.30 -22.65 -15.07
C LYS A 29 22.39 -21.68 -15.54
N ALA A 30 22.12 -20.38 -15.55
CA ALA A 30 23.10 -19.36 -15.91
C ALA A 30 24.28 -19.32 -14.91
N ALA A 31 23.98 -19.39 -13.60
CA ALA A 31 24.99 -19.43 -12.55
C ALA A 31 25.88 -20.68 -12.64
N GLN A 32 25.29 -21.86 -12.93
CA GLN A 32 26.04 -23.09 -13.15
C GLN A 32 27.02 -23.00 -14.33
N ARG A 33 26.66 -22.22 -15.37
CA ARG A 33 27.50 -21.99 -16.55
C ARG A 33 28.45 -20.79 -16.42
N ASN A 34 28.51 -20.14 -15.25
CA ASN A 34 29.21 -18.86 -15.04
C ASN A 34 28.82 -17.79 -16.08
N SER A 35 27.58 -17.85 -16.59
CA SER A 35 27.07 -16.94 -17.61
C SER A 35 26.31 -15.79 -16.97
N LYS A 36 26.64 -14.56 -17.37
CA LYS A 36 25.92 -13.35 -16.98
C LYS A 36 24.77 -13.02 -17.93
N ALA A 37 24.32 -13.97 -18.76
CA ALA A 37 23.31 -13.73 -19.79
C ALA A 37 22.00 -13.13 -19.25
N CYS A 38 21.48 -13.62 -18.11
CA CYS A 38 20.25 -13.10 -17.50
C CYS A 38 20.36 -11.67 -16.93
N THR A 39 21.54 -11.05 -16.96
CA THR A 39 21.73 -9.63 -16.58
C THR A 39 21.66 -8.69 -17.78
N LYS A 40 21.59 -9.22 -18.99
CA LYS A 40 21.54 -8.47 -20.25
C LYS A 40 20.22 -8.76 -20.98
N PRO A 41 19.74 -7.83 -21.83
CA PRO A 41 18.63 -8.10 -22.73
C PRO A 41 18.94 -9.28 -23.66
N TYR A 42 17.91 -10.06 -24.04
CA TYR A 42 18.04 -11.19 -24.96
C TYR A 42 18.79 -10.83 -26.25
N SER A 43 18.54 -9.64 -26.81
CA SER A 43 19.21 -9.14 -28.03
C SER A 43 20.73 -8.94 -27.89
N LYS A 44 21.24 -8.86 -26.65
CA LYS A 44 22.66 -8.71 -26.33
C LYS A 44 23.25 -9.99 -25.69
N ALA A 45 22.48 -11.07 -25.62
CA ALA A 45 22.95 -12.36 -25.14
C ALA A 45 23.80 -13.06 -26.23
N SER A 46 24.74 -13.90 -25.81
CA SER A 46 25.50 -14.72 -26.76
C SER A 46 24.60 -15.82 -27.32
N SER A 47 24.80 -16.23 -28.57
CA SER A 47 24.03 -17.33 -29.18
C SER A 47 24.12 -18.65 -28.39
N LYS A 48 25.18 -18.83 -27.59
CA LYS A 48 25.37 -19.99 -26.69
C LYS A 48 24.49 -19.96 -25.43
N ASP A 49 23.97 -18.79 -25.08
CA ASP A 49 23.16 -18.56 -23.89
C ASP A 49 21.66 -18.47 -24.20
N HIS A 50 21.25 -18.59 -25.47
CA HIS A 50 19.84 -18.48 -25.88
C HIS A 50 18.96 -19.57 -25.27
N ASP A 51 19.51 -20.74 -24.98
CA ASP A 51 18.80 -21.84 -24.32
C ASP A 51 18.46 -21.58 -22.84
N LEU A 52 19.06 -20.53 -22.24
CA LEU A 52 18.70 -20.05 -20.91
C LEU A 52 17.40 -19.22 -20.92
N PHE A 53 16.95 -18.77 -22.10
CA PHE A 53 15.78 -17.92 -22.26
C PHE A 53 14.57 -18.69 -22.78
N ASN A 54 13.45 -18.59 -22.08
CA ASN A 54 12.15 -19.12 -22.51
C ASN A 54 11.28 -17.98 -23.07
N LEU A 55 11.25 -17.84 -24.40
CA LEU A 55 10.48 -16.79 -25.08
C LEU A 55 8.95 -16.97 -24.97
N SER A 56 8.48 -18.18 -24.65
CA SER A 56 7.05 -18.48 -24.43
C SER A 56 6.61 -18.26 -22.98
N ALA A 57 7.53 -17.88 -22.07
CA ALA A 57 7.17 -17.57 -20.68
C ALA A 57 6.09 -16.48 -20.52
N PRO A 58 6.06 -15.40 -21.34
CA PRO A 58 5.01 -14.39 -21.26
C PRO A 58 3.61 -14.94 -21.56
N ASP A 59 3.48 -15.94 -22.44
CA ASP A 59 2.19 -16.52 -22.82
C ASP A 59 1.50 -17.23 -21.65
N ASN A 60 2.28 -17.84 -20.75
CA ASN A 60 1.78 -18.46 -19.53
C ASN A 60 1.40 -17.45 -18.44
N GLY A 61 2.01 -16.25 -18.45
CA GLY A 61 1.78 -15.23 -17.44
C GLY A 61 0.39 -14.61 -17.48
N GLY A 62 -0.24 -14.54 -18.66
CA GLY A 62 -1.55 -13.90 -18.86
C GLY A 62 -2.66 -14.47 -17.97
N LEU A 63 -2.73 -15.80 -17.83
CA LEU A 63 -3.68 -16.48 -16.96
C LEU A 63 -3.56 -15.99 -15.50
N PHE A 64 -2.34 -16.00 -14.96
CA PHE A 64 -2.07 -15.63 -13.57
C PHE A 64 -2.30 -14.14 -13.32
N ILE A 65 -2.00 -13.29 -14.29
CA ILE A 65 -2.29 -11.85 -14.20
C ILE A 65 -3.80 -11.63 -14.09
N ILE A 66 -4.59 -12.20 -15.01
CA ILE A 66 -6.05 -12.04 -15.02
C ILE A 66 -6.67 -12.62 -13.74
N LEU A 67 -6.26 -13.82 -13.33
CA LEU A 67 -6.76 -14.43 -12.08
C LEU A 67 -6.37 -13.61 -10.84
N SER A 68 -5.17 -13.05 -10.80
CA SER A 68 -4.73 -12.16 -9.70
C SER A 68 -5.54 -10.86 -9.64
N MET A 69 -5.97 -10.34 -10.79
CA MET A 69 -6.90 -9.21 -10.85
C MET A 69 -8.26 -9.59 -10.24
N PHE A 70 -8.83 -10.74 -10.60
CA PHE A 70 -10.09 -11.21 -10.01
C PHE A 70 -9.97 -11.53 -8.52
N VAL A 71 -8.85 -12.12 -8.07
CA VAL A 71 -8.54 -12.29 -6.64
C VAL A 71 -8.58 -10.94 -5.91
N SER A 72 -7.96 -9.91 -6.48
CA SER A 72 -7.92 -8.57 -5.91
C SER A 72 -9.33 -7.97 -5.81
N VAL A 73 -10.14 -8.08 -6.86
CA VAL A 73 -11.54 -7.62 -6.85
C VAL A 73 -12.37 -8.35 -5.80
N GLY A 74 -12.25 -9.68 -5.71
CA GLY A 74 -12.98 -10.51 -4.76
C GLY A 74 -12.63 -10.18 -3.31
N TYR A 75 -11.33 -10.12 -2.99
CA TYR A 75 -10.84 -9.79 -1.64
C TYR A 75 -11.23 -8.37 -1.24
N VAL A 76 -11.06 -7.38 -2.14
CA VAL A 76 -11.44 -5.98 -1.83
C VAL A 76 -12.94 -5.86 -1.59
N THR A 77 -13.77 -6.56 -2.38
CA THR A 77 -15.23 -6.60 -2.15
C THR A 77 -15.58 -7.13 -0.77
N ALA A 78 -14.91 -8.21 -0.35
CA ALA A 78 -15.12 -8.78 0.97
C ALA A 78 -14.59 -7.88 2.09
N ALA A 79 -13.42 -7.26 1.88
CA ALA A 79 -12.80 -6.32 2.80
C ALA A 79 -13.70 -5.10 3.03
N CYS A 80 -14.23 -4.48 1.97
CA CYS A 80 -15.15 -3.35 2.07
C CYS A 80 -16.41 -3.68 2.88
N ALA A 81 -16.99 -4.87 2.67
CA ALA A 81 -18.15 -5.31 3.46
C ALA A 81 -17.80 -5.51 4.94
N SER A 82 -16.61 -6.07 5.24
CA SER A 82 -16.14 -6.20 6.62
C SER A 82 -15.86 -4.84 7.27
N ASP A 83 -15.22 -3.91 6.55
CA ASP A 83 -14.93 -2.56 7.05
C ASP A 83 -16.24 -1.78 7.33
N ALA A 84 -17.30 -1.98 6.54
CA ALA A 84 -18.62 -1.40 6.80
C ALA A 84 -19.20 -1.88 8.16
N MET A 85 -19.10 -3.18 8.46
CA MET A 85 -19.50 -3.72 9.76
C MET A 85 -18.67 -3.13 10.90
N VAL A 86 -17.37 -2.94 10.67
CA VAL A 86 -16.48 -2.32 11.66
C VAL A 86 -16.91 -0.89 11.99
N VAL A 87 -17.34 -0.11 11.00
CA VAL A 87 -17.88 1.24 11.24
C VAL A 87 -19.12 1.16 12.14
N GLN A 88 -20.05 0.25 11.83
CA GLN A 88 -21.26 0.06 12.65
C GLN A 88 -20.95 -0.35 14.09
N TYR A 89 -19.96 -1.21 14.30
CA TYR A 89 -19.52 -1.58 15.65
C TYR A 89 -18.81 -0.43 16.36
N ALA A 90 -17.93 0.29 15.68
CA ALA A 90 -17.22 1.44 16.24
C ALA A 90 -18.19 2.56 16.66
N GLN A 91 -19.25 2.81 15.88
CA GLN A 91 -20.25 3.83 16.25
C GLN A 91 -20.99 3.53 17.55
N ARG A 92 -21.11 2.24 17.93
CA ARG A 92 -21.72 1.80 19.19
C ARG A 92 -20.78 1.91 20.40
N GLU A 93 -19.48 2.12 20.18
CA GLU A 93 -18.54 2.33 21.27
C GLU A 93 -18.79 3.70 21.97
N PRO A 94 -18.65 3.76 23.31
CA PRO A 94 -18.66 5.03 24.04
C PRO A 94 -17.62 6.00 23.47
N LEU A 95 -17.95 7.30 23.45
CA LEU A 95 -17.10 8.34 22.83
C LEU A 95 -15.64 8.33 23.32
N ALA A 96 -15.42 8.00 24.60
CA ALA A 96 -14.09 7.94 25.21
C ALA A 96 -13.19 6.82 24.65
N ILE A 97 -13.77 5.71 24.18
CA ILE A 97 -13.04 4.54 23.67
C ILE A 97 -13.29 4.24 22.19
N ARG A 98 -14.08 5.09 21.52
CA ARG A 98 -14.47 4.90 20.12
C ARG A 98 -13.25 4.77 19.20
N GLY A 99 -13.31 3.84 18.26
CA GLY A 99 -12.22 3.50 17.35
C GLY A 99 -11.28 2.41 17.87
N ARG A 100 -11.55 1.83 19.05
CA ARG A 100 -10.73 0.74 19.60
C ARG A 100 -10.94 -0.56 18.82
N VAL A 101 -12.17 -0.91 18.49
CA VAL A 101 -12.48 -2.06 17.61
C VAL A 101 -11.79 -1.91 16.25
N GLN A 102 -11.86 -0.71 15.63
CA GLN A 102 -11.14 -0.43 14.39
C GLN A 102 -9.64 -0.68 14.52
N THR A 103 -9.03 -0.07 15.53
CA THR A 103 -7.58 -0.20 15.73
C THR A 103 -7.19 -1.66 15.94
N ALA A 104 -7.93 -2.40 16.75
CA ALA A 104 -7.66 -3.81 17.01
C ALA A 104 -7.69 -4.63 15.70
N ILE A 105 -8.71 -4.43 14.86
CA ILE A 105 -8.85 -5.15 13.60
C ILE A 105 -7.71 -4.81 12.63
N TYR A 106 -7.35 -3.52 12.49
CA TYR A 106 -6.23 -3.13 11.63
C TYR A 106 -4.89 -3.61 12.16
N THR A 107 -4.71 -3.66 13.48
CA THR A 107 -3.51 -4.24 14.10
C THR A 107 -3.40 -5.73 13.76
N VAL A 108 -4.47 -6.50 13.94
CA VAL A 108 -4.50 -7.93 13.59
C VAL A 108 -4.25 -8.13 12.09
N ARG A 109 -4.86 -7.30 11.24
CA ARG A 109 -4.66 -7.33 9.79
C ARG A 109 -3.19 -7.11 9.41
N THR A 110 -2.54 -6.09 9.98
CA THR A 110 -1.13 -5.79 9.68
C THR A 110 -0.21 -6.89 10.20
N LEU A 111 -0.44 -7.41 11.41
CA LEU A 111 0.34 -8.51 11.97
C LEU A 111 0.18 -9.80 11.16
N ALA A 112 -1.03 -10.13 10.70
CA ALA A 112 -1.24 -11.27 9.81
C ALA A 112 -0.54 -11.08 8.45
N GLY A 113 -0.45 -9.84 7.95
CA GLY A 113 0.30 -9.49 6.75
C GLY A 113 1.80 -9.80 6.82
N ILE A 114 2.38 -9.83 8.02
CA ILE A 114 3.79 -10.23 8.24
C ILE A 114 4.02 -11.67 7.77
N ILE A 115 3.05 -12.57 7.92
CA ILE A 115 3.17 -13.96 7.49
C ILE A 115 3.40 -14.03 5.97
N SER A 116 2.70 -13.19 5.19
CA SER A 116 2.90 -13.09 3.74
C SER A 116 4.33 -12.69 3.40
N LEU A 117 4.88 -11.69 4.10
CA LEU A 117 6.26 -11.24 3.90
C LEU A 117 7.30 -12.29 4.29
N ILE A 118 7.04 -13.10 5.32
CA ILE A 118 7.91 -14.22 5.69
C ILE A 118 7.91 -15.27 4.57
N VAL A 119 6.74 -15.62 4.04
CA VAL A 119 6.61 -16.59 2.94
C VAL A 119 7.35 -16.11 1.70
N THR A 120 7.20 -14.86 1.29
CA THR A 120 7.91 -14.33 0.12
C THR A 120 9.40 -14.15 0.39
N GLY A 121 9.77 -13.62 1.55
CA GLY A 121 11.15 -13.29 1.89
C GLY A 121 12.05 -14.51 2.07
N PHE A 122 11.55 -15.57 2.70
CA PHE A 122 12.31 -16.82 2.90
C PHE A 122 11.99 -17.88 1.85
N GLY A 123 10.77 -17.91 1.32
CA GLY A 123 10.32 -18.93 0.37
C GLY A 123 10.67 -18.62 -1.09
N LEU A 124 10.78 -17.35 -1.47
CA LEU A 124 11.07 -16.92 -2.86
C LEU A 124 12.39 -16.14 -2.94
N ASN A 125 13.49 -16.73 -2.45
CA ASN A 125 14.81 -16.09 -2.36
C ASN A 125 15.93 -16.86 -3.09
N SER A 126 15.60 -17.65 -4.11
CA SER A 126 16.63 -18.31 -4.93
C SER A 126 17.25 -17.35 -5.96
N ALA A 127 18.30 -17.81 -6.64
CA ALA A 127 18.95 -17.06 -7.72
C ALA A 127 17.95 -16.60 -8.80
N ASN A 128 16.92 -17.39 -9.09
CA ASN A 128 15.85 -17.00 -10.03
C ASN A 128 15.06 -15.76 -9.56
N TYR A 129 14.89 -15.60 -8.24
CA TYR A 129 14.26 -14.44 -7.59
C TYR A 129 15.26 -13.34 -7.22
N ASN A 130 16.50 -13.40 -7.71
CA ASN A 130 17.57 -12.46 -7.38
C ASN A 130 18.00 -12.50 -5.91
N GLY A 131 17.80 -13.65 -5.27
CA GLY A 131 18.20 -13.93 -3.89
C GLY A 131 19.46 -14.77 -3.78
N SER A 132 19.87 -15.06 -2.54
CA SER A 132 21.12 -15.76 -2.23
C SER A 132 20.94 -17.23 -1.82
N PHE A 133 19.70 -17.69 -1.66
CA PHE A 133 19.43 -19.04 -1.17
C PHE A 133 19.57 -20.08 -2.28
N SER A 134 20.01 -21.29 -1.91
CA SER A 134 20.07 -22.45 -2.80
C SER A 134 18.71 -23.14 -2.99
N PHE A 135 17.68 -22.70 -2.25
CA PHE A 135 16.33 -23.26 -2.33
C PHE A 135 15.32 -22.15 -2.65
N SER A 136 14.22 -22.55 -3.30
CA SER A 136 13.01 -21.74 -3.40
C SER A 136 11.79 -22.63 -3.44
N MET A 137 10.68 -22.12 -2.92
CA MET A 137 9.37 -22.70 -3.11
C MET A 137 8.94 -22.60 -4.58
N ALA A 138 8.10 -23.53 -5.02
CA ALA A 138 7.48 -23.40 -6.33
C ALA A 138 6.57 -22.15 -6.37
N PRO A 139 6.45 -21.46 -7.52
CA PRO A 139 5.65 -20.23 -7.64
C PRO A 139 4.18 -20.37 -7.22
N ASN A 140 3.64 -21.59 -7.23
CA ASN A 140 2.25 -21.87 -6.87
C ASN A 140 2.02 -21.98 -5.35
N VAL A 141 3.07 -22.24 -4.57
CA VAL A 141 2.98 -22.47 -3.12
C VAL A 141 2.40 -21.25 -2.38
N PRO A 142 2.79 -20.00 -2.69
CA PRO A 142 2.14 -18.82 -2.11
C PRO A 142 0.62 -18.78 -2.34
N TYR A 143 0.13 -19.17 -3.53
CA TYR A 143 -1.31 -19.23 -3.80
C TYR A 143 -2.01 -20.29 -2.93
N ALA A 144 -1.38 -21.45 -2.74
CA ALA A 144 -1.87 -22.50 -1.85
C ALA A 144 -1.95 -22.02 -0.39
N ILE A 145 -0.92 -21.33 0.09
CA ILE A 145 -0.86 -20.75 1.43
C ILE A 145 -2.00 -19.74 1.62
N CYS A 146 -2.29 -18.90 0.62
CA CYS A 146 -3.41 -17.95 0.65
C CYS A 146 -4.79 -18.62 0.52
N LEU A 147 -4.89 -19.77 -0.14
CA LEU A 147 -6.13 -20.51 -0.31
C LEU A 147 -6.66 -21.04 1.02
N ILE A 148 -5.79 -21.55 1.89
CA ILE A 148 -6.16 -22.10 3.20
C ILE A 148 -6.99 -21.11 4.05
N PRO A 149 -6.51 -19.89 4.40
CA PRO A 149 -7.30 -18.93 5.15
C PRO A 149 -8.53 -18.46 4.38
N CYS A 150 -8.49 -18.42 3.04
CA CYS A 150 -9.65 -18.07 2.23
C CYS A 150 -10.81 -19.07 2.43
N VAL A 151 -10.52 -20.37 2.47
CA VAL A 151 -11.52 -21.42 2.75
C VAL A 151 -12.11 -21.25 4.15
N PHE A 152 -11.26 -21.03 5.16
CA PHE A 152 -11.74 -20.79 6.53
C PHE A 152 -12.64 -19.55 6.62
N VAL A 153 -12.31 -18.48 5.90
CA VAL A 153 -13.10 -17.26 5.92
C VAL A 153 -14.44 -17.43 5.18
N VAL A 154 -14.51 -18.21 4.10
CA VAL A 154 -15.79 -18.58 3.47
C VAL A 154 -16.66 -19.32 4.49
N LEU A 155 -16.13 -20.32 5.18
CA LEU A 155 -16.85 -21.07 6.21
C LEU A 155 -17.28 -20.16 7.37
N SER A 156 -16.41 -19.30 7.88
CA SER A 156 -16.77 -18.39 8.97
C SER A 156 -17.82 -17.36 8.53
N THR A 157 -17.80 -16.94 7.27
CA THR A 157 -18.83 -16.04 6.71
C THR A 157 -20.20 -16.70 6.68
N VAL A 158 -20.27 -18.02 6.44
CA VAL A 158 -21.54 -18.76 6.43
C VAL A 158 -22.01 -19.09 7.84
N PHE A 159 -21.12 -19.56 8.71
CA PHE A 159 -21.52 -20.15 10.00
C PHE A 159 -21.40 -19.20 11.21
N VAL A 160 -20.54 -18.18 11.16
CA VAL A 160 -20.22 -17.33 12.31
C VAL A 160 -20.76 -15.91 12.16
N VAL A 161 -20.74 -15.35 10.94
CA VAL A 161 -21.22 -13.99 10.69
C VAL A 161 -22.74 -13.94 10.83
N GLN A 162 -23.22 -13.21 11.83
CA GLN A 162 -24.65 -12.96 12.04
C GLN A 162 -25.05 -11.61 11.45
N GLU A 163 -25.82 -11.63 10.37
CA GLU A 163 -26.45 -10.44 9.81
C GLU A 163 -27.82 -10.22 10.45
N LYS A 164 -28.02 -9.06 11.08
CA LYS A 164 -29.35 -8.66 11.56
C LYS A 164 -30.17 -8.16 10.37
N LYS A 165 -31.28 -8.83 10.09
CA LYS A 165 -32.24 -8.40 9.07
C LYS A 165 -32.70 -6.98 9.37
N SER A 166 -32.37 -6.05 8.48
CA SER A 166 -32.82 -4.66 8.54
C SER A 166 -34.01 -4.46 7.58
N PRO A 167 -34.91 -3.50 7.84
CA PRO A 167 -35.96 -3.17 6.89
C PRO A 167 -35.33 -2.76 5.56
N GLY A 168 -35.93 -3.21 4.46
CA GLY A 168 -35.47 -2.84 3.12
C GLY A 168 -35.71 -1.36 2.88
N VAL A 169 -34.71 -0.65 2.35
CA VAL A 169 -34.82 0.75 1.95
C VAL A 169 -34.83 0.80 0.41
N PRO A 170 -35.79 1.52 -0.22
CA PRO A 170 -35.76 1.73 -1.66
C PRO A 170 -34.45 2.37 -2.11
N ILE A 171 -33.89 1.90 -3.23
CA ILE A 171 -32.60 2.39 -3.75
C ILE A 171 -32.64 3.90 -4.02
N SER A 172 -33.78 4.43 -4.47
CA SER A 172 -33.95 5.87 -4.71
C SER A 172 -33.83 6.70 -3.43
N GLU A 173 -34.43 6.25 -2.33
CA GLU A 173 -34.35 6.90 -1.02
C GLU A 173 -32.91 6.83 -0.47
N TRP A 174 -32.30 5.65 -0.54
CA TRP A 174 -30.91 5.46 -0.15
C TRP A 174 -29.95 6.37 -0.94
N ALA A 175 -30.11 6.41 -2.27
CA ALA A 175 -29.28 7.23 -3.16
C ALA A 175 -29.46 8.72 -2.87
N ASN A 176 -30.69 9.17 -2.61
CA ASN A 176 -30.97 10.55 -2.22
C ASN A 176 -30.33 10.90 -0.87
N ASN A 177 -30.45 10.02 0.13
CA ASN A 177 -29.83 10.22 1.45
C ASN A 177 -28.29 10.29 1.34
N PHE A 178 -27.71 9.42 0.52
CA PHE A 178 -26.28 9.44 0.25
C PHE A 178 -25.85 10.70 -0.51
N TRP A 179 -26.62 11.14 -1.50
CA TRP A 179 -26.38 12.38 -2.24
C TRP A 179 -26.40 13.62 -1.33
N VAL A 180 -27.37 13.72 -0.43
CA VAL A 180 -27.43 14.80 0.58
C VAL A 180 -26.20 14.75 1.52
N LEU A 181 -25.71 13.55 1.85
CA LEU A 181 -24.48 13.40 2.64
C LEU A 181 -23.25 13.91 1.86
N LEU A 182 -23.14 13.64 0.57
CA LEU A 182 -22.05 14.15 -0.28
C LEU A 182 -22.02 15.68 -0.30
N GLN A 183 -23.19 16.31 -0.34
CA GLN A 183 -23.34 17.78 -0.32
C GLN A 183 -22.96 18.41 1.03
N LYS A 184 -22.86 17.64 2.13
CA LYS A 184 -22.45 18.19 3.43
C LYS A 184 -20.98 18.60 3.39
N ARG A 185 -20.67 19.76 3.97
CA ARG A 185 -19.31 20.29 4.03
C ARG A 185 -18.27 19.31 4.56
N VAL A 186 -18.61 18.59 5.62
CA VAL A 186 -17.71 17.61 6.24
C VAL A 186 -17.29 16.50 5.26
N MET A 187 -18.15 16.13 4.31
CA MET A 187 -17.91 15.01 3.42
C MET A 187 -16.94 15.41 2.31
N TRP A 188 -17.31 16.41 1.49
CA TRP A 188 -16.44 16.85 0.39
C TRP A 188 -15.12 17.44 0.88
N GLN A 189 -15.11 18.16 2.01
CA GLN A 189 -13.88 18.74 2.57
C GLN A 189 -12.88 17.66 2.96
N ILE A 190 -13.34 16.55 3.56
CA ILE A 190 -12.47 15.43 3.93
C ILE A 190 -12.05 14.63 2.72
N CYS A 191 -12.95 14.37 1.76
CA CYS A 191 -12.59 13.71 0.51
C CYS A 191 -11.53 14.52 -0.26
N ALA A 192 -11.71 15.83 -0.41
CA ALA A 192 -10.76 16.71 -1.07
C ALA A 192 -9.41 16.76 -0.33
N PHE A 193 -9.41 16.92 0.99
CA PHE A 193 -8.19 16.82 1.79
C PHE A 193 -7.45 15.51 1.55
N ARG A 194 -8.18 14.39 1.63
CA ARG A 194 -7.59 13.05 1.47
C ARG A 194 -7.05 12.83 0.07
N PHE A 195 -7.73 13.30 -0.98
CA PHE A 195 -7.21 13.22 -2.34
C PHE A 195 -5.94 14.07 -2.50
N ILE A 196 -6.06 15.37 -2.25
CA ILE A 196 -5.02 16.36 -2.56
C ILE A 196 -3.77 16.12 -1.70
N SER A 197 -3.94 15.98 -0.38
CA SER A 197 -2.81 15.74 0.52
C SER A 197 -2.14 14.39 0.22
N THR A 198 -2.90 13.33 -0.04
CA THR A 198 -2.32 12.02 -0.37
C THR A 198 -1.63 12.03 -1.73
N MET A 199 -2.16 12.76 -2.72
CA MET A 199 -1.54 12.90 -4.04
C MET A 199 -0.17 13.55 -3.92
N PHE A 200 -0.08 14.73 -3.30
CA PHE A 200 1.19 15.42 -3.11
C PHE A 200 2.19 14.62 -2.27
N ARG A 201 1.72 13.90 -1.26
CA ARG A 201 2.57 13.02 -0.44
C ARG A 201 3.13 11.82 -1.24
N ASN A 202 2.34 11.27 -2.17
CA ASN A 202 2.73 10.12 -2.98
C ASN A 202 3.61 10.48 -4.19
N ILE A 203 3.87 11.77 -4.45
CA ILE A 203 4.86 12.18 -5.44
C ILE A 203 6.25 11.74 -4.94
N SER A 204 6.88 10.84 -5.70
CA SER A 204 8.17 10.23 -5.40
C SER A 204 9.10 10.34 -6.61
N SER A 205 10.26 9.69 -6.60
CA SER A 205 11.12 9.56 -7.78
C SER A 205 11.20 8.12 -8.28
N THR A 206 11.21 7.97 -9.60
CA THR A 206 11.52 6.75 -10.35
C THR A 206 12.91 6.20 -10.06
N ALA A 207 13.84 7.03 -9.59
CA ALA A 207 15.18 6.59 -9.17
C ALA A 207 15.18 5.77 -7.86
N GLY A 208 14.06 5.71 -7.11
CA GLY A 208 13.99 4.98 -5.84
C GLY A 208 14.39 3.50 -5.93
N THR A 209 13.77 2.74 -6.84
CA THR A 209 14.09 1.31 -7.00
C THR A 209 15.51 1.11 -7.54
N PRO A 210 15.95 1.78 -8.62
CA PRO A 210 17.32 1.68 -9.10
C PRO A 210 18.38 2.06 -8.05
N MET A 211 18.13 3.08 -7.22
CA MET A 211 19.02 3.52 -6.15
C MET A 211 19.15 2.46 -5.06
N SER A 212 18.03 1.89 -4.61
CA SER A 212 18.00 0.80 -3.62
C SER A 212 18.82 -0.41 -4.08
N THR A 213 18.64 -0.85 -5.34
CA THR A 213 19.31 -2.05 -5.85
C THR A 213 20.74 -1.82 -6.30
N THR A 214 21.04 -0.66 -6.90
CA THR A 214 22.32 -0.41 -7.59
C THR A 214 23.32 0.33 -6.71
N TRP A 215 22.88 1.35 -5.96
CA TRP A 215 23.76 2.13 -5.10
C TRP A 215 23.80 1.58 -3.67
N ALA A 216 22.64 1.34 -3.07
CA ALA A 216 22.56 0.84 -1.70
C ALA A 216 22.77 -0.68 -1.59
N GLY A 217 22.67 -1.42 -2.71
CA GLY A 217 22.90 -2.87 -2.76
C GLY A 217 21.93 -3.67 -1.89
N VAL A 218 20.67 -3.22 -1.78
CA VAL A 218 19.67 -3.87 -0.93
C VAL A 218 19.29 -5.23 -1.51
N GLU A 219 19.50 -6.28 -0.72
CA GLU A 219 19.09 -7.65 -1.07
C GLU A 219 17.60 -7.89 -0.76
N PRO A 220 16.91 -8.78 -1.50
CA PRO A 220 15.49 -9.09 -1.24
C PRO A 220 15.20 -9.59 0.19
N LEU A 221 16.17 -10.29 0.80
CA LEU A 221 16.04 -10.73 2.19
C LEU A 221 16.00 -9.54 3.16
N ASN A 222 16.92 -8.58 3.00
CA ASN A 222 16.95 -7.39 3.84
C ASN A 222 15.70 -6.51 3.62
N ASP A 223 15.25 -6.38 2.38
CA ASP A 223 14.00 -5.66 2.05
C ASP A 223 12.78 -6.32 2.74
N SER A 224 12.70 -7.66 2.71
CA SER A 224 11.65 -8.42 3.38
C SER A 224 11.72 -8.29 4.90
N LEU A 225 12.91 -8.41 5.50
CA LEU A 225 13.12 -8.25 6.95
C LEU A 225 12.77 -6.83 7.41
N THR A 226 13.18 -5.82 6.65
CA THR A 226 12.83 -4.42 6.92
C THR A 226 11.32 -4.23 6.82
N SER A 227 10.65 -4.80 5.82
CA SER A 227 9.19 -4.72 5.69
C SER A 227 8.46 -5.41 6.85
N ILE A 228 8.98 -6.55 7.33
CA ILE A 228 8.46 -7.25 8.52
C ILE A 228 8.55 -6.35 9.77
N LEU A 229 9.74 -5.77 10.01
CA LEU A 229 9.94 -4.83 11.12
C LEU A 229 9.06 -3.59 10.98
N GLY A 230 8.91 -3.06 9.76
CA GLY A 230 8.06 -1.93 9.44
C GLY A 230 6.59 -2.19 9.75
N ASN A 231 6.06 -3.36 9.37
CA ASN A 231 4.69 -3.77 9.72
C ASN A 231 4.52 -3.96 11.23
N GLY A 232 5.54 -4.46 11.94
CA GLY A 232 5.56 -4.53 13.39
C GLY A 232 5.49 -3.13 14.03
N MET A 233 6.30 -2.19 13.55
CA MET A 233 6.29 -0.79 13.99
C MET A 233 4.95 -0.12 13.71
N PHE A 234 4.42 -0.26 12.49
CA PHE A 234 3.12 0.27 12.09
C PHE A 234 2.01 -0.24 13.04
N SER A 235 1.99 -1.55 13.30
CA SER A 235 1.05 -2.17 14.25
C SER A 235 1.21 -1.61 15.66
N GLY A 236 2.45 -1.47 16.14
CA GLY A 236 2.74 -0.86 17.44
C GLY A 236 2.21 0.57 17.54
N ILE A 237 2.31 1.33 16.47
CA ILE A 237 1.84 2.73 16.42
C ILE A 237 0.33 2.82 16.42
N LEU A 238 -0.35 1.91 15.73
CA LEU A 238 -1.81 1.80 15.86
C LEU A 238 -2.21 1.57 17.33
N ILE A 239 -1.53 0.66 18.04
CA ILE A 239 -1.79 0.40 19.47
C ILE A 239 -1.52 1.66 20.32
N VAL A 240 -0.39 2.34 20.08
CA VAL A 240 -0.01 3.57 20.79
C VAL A 240 -1.09 4.64 20.59
N VAL A 241 -1.53 4.88 19.35
CA VAL A 241 -2.56 5.88 19.05
C VAL A 241 -3.90 5.49 19.66
N ALA A 242 -4.26 4.22 19.68
CA ALA A 242 -5.50 3.76 20.31
C ALA A 242 -5.51 3.90 21.83
N LYS A 243 -4.35 3.77 22.50
CA LYS A 243 -4.26 3.92 23.96
C LYS A 243 -4.09 5.37 24.40
N TRP A 244 -3.23 6.12 23.71
CA TRP A 244 -2.77 7.44 24.17
C TRP A 244 -3.04 8.57 23.15
N GLY A 245 -3.23 8.23 21.87
CA GLY A 245 -3.39 9.20 20.79
C GLY A 245 -4.83 9.62 20.47
N LEU A 246 -5.83 9.10 21.18
CA LEU A 246 -7.25 9.44 20.96
C LEU A 246 -7.53 10.94 21.13
N HIS A 247 -6.73 11.61 21.97
CA HIS A 247 -6.86 13.03 22.27
C HIS A 247 -5.87 13.93 21.51
N TRP A 248 -5.04 13.37 20.63
CA TRP A 248 -4.05 14.16 19.91
C TRP A 248 -4.71 15.02 18.82
N ASN A 249 -4.12 16.19 18.59
CA ASN A 249 -4.49 17.02 17.47
C ASN A 249 -3.96 16.43 16.17
N TRP A 250 -4.86 15.96 15.31
CA TRP A 250 -4.54 15.26 14.08
C TRP A 250 -3.67 16.08 13.13
N ARG A 251 -3.87 17.40 13.07
CA ARG A 251 -3.07 18.28 12.20
C ARG A 251 -1.61 18.28 12.63
N TRP A 252 -1.36 18.48 13.93
CA TRP A 252 -0.01 18.54 14.47
C TRP A 252 0.69 17.20 14.43
N THR A 253 0.00 16.09 14.74
CA THR A 253 0.61 14.77 14.66
C THR A 253 1.01 14.42 13.23
N ILE A 254 0.16 14.74 12.24
CA ILE A 254 0.51 14.52 10.83
C ILE A 254 1.64 15.46 10.41
N ALA A 255 1.59 16.75 10.75
CA ALA A 255 2.63 17.71 10.37
C ALA A 255 4.01 17.30 10.92
N LEU A 256 4.11 17.11 12.23
CA LEU A 256 5.38 16.77 12.90
C LEU A 256 5.92 15.42 12.41
N GLY A 257 5.05 14.42 12.26
CA GLY A 257 5.47 13.12 11.74
C GLY A 257 5.96 13.19 10.29
N THR A 258 5.32 14.00 9.46
CA THR A 258 5.74 14.19 8.06
C THR A 258 7.08 14.91 7.98
N ILE A 259 7.23 16.01 8.72
CA ILE A 259 8.48 16.80 8.73
C ILE A 259 9.62 15.93 9.23
N GLY A 260 9.43 15.22 10.35
CA GLY A 260 10.44 14.35 10.93
C GLY A 260 10.92 13.27 9.96
N VAL A 261 9.99 12.60 9.27
CA VAL A 261 10.36 11.58 8.28
C VAL A 261 11.03 12.17 7.05
N ILE A 262 10.57 13.31 6.52
CA ILE A 262 11.23 13.93 5.37
C ILE A 262 12.67 14.35 5.71
N LEU A 263 12.93 14.82 6.93
CA LEU A 263 14.29 15.19 7.34
C LEU A 263 15.21 13.96 7.41
N VAL A 264 14.73 12.87 8.00
CA VAL A 264 15.49 11.61 8.10
C VAL A 264 15.69 10.98 6.72
N ASP A 265 14.64 10.93 5.91
CA ASP A 265 14.63 10.36 4.56
C ASP A 265 15.52 11.18 3.62
N GLY A 266 15.40 12.50 3.66
CA GLY A 266 16.27 13.41 2.93
C GLY A 266 17.74 13.19 3.25
N MET A 267 18.11 13.11 4.54
CA MET A 267 19.50 12.88 4.93
C MET A 267 20.07 11.60 4.31
N VAL A 268 19.36 10.48 4.45
CA VAL A 268 19.85 9.18 3.97
C VAL A 268 19.88 9.12 2.44
N ILE A 269 18.85 9.63 1.78
CA ILE A 269 18.79 9.66 0.32
C ILE A 269 19.93 10.52 -0.24
N PHE A 270 20.13 11.75 0.26
CA PHE A 270 21.22 12.60 -0.23
C PHE A 270 22.61 12.02 0.08
N PHE A 271 22.80 11.35 1.22
CA PHE A 271 24.06 10.65 1.52
C PHE A 271 24.31 9.46 0.58
N THR A 272 23.24 8.78 0.15
CA THR A 272 23.32 7.68 -0.81
C THR A 272 23.63 8.20 -2.21
N ILE A 273 22.97 9.30 -2.64
CA ILE A 273 23.18 9.93 -3.95
C ILE A 273 24.64 10.38 -4.10
N TRP A 274 25.17 11.09 -3.10
CA TRP A 274 26.51 11.66 -3.15
C TRP A 274 27.63 10.73 -2.69
N ASP A 275 27.32 9.45 -2.48
CA ASP A 275 28.30 8.40 -2.14
C ASP A 275 29.05 8.67 -0.83
N VAL A 276 28.36 9.28 0.14
CA VAL A 276 28.89 9.47 1.51
C VAL A 276 28.71 8.19 2.31
N VAL A 277 27.50 7.60 2.25
CA VAL A 277 27.17 6.32 2.89
C VAL A 277 26.24 5.54 1.96
N ARG A 278 26.73 4.43 1.40
CA ARG A 278 25.95 3.48 0.60
C ARG A 278 25.95 2.11 1.28
N ASN A 279 25.02 1.93 2.21
CA ASN A 279 24.87 0.68 2.96
C ASN A 279 23.40 0.27 3.01
N GLN A 280 23.14 -1.00 2.76
CA GLN A 280 21.78 -1.54 2.73
C GLN A 280 20.99 -1.26 4.02
N TRP A 281 21.60 -1.37 5.20
CA TRP A 281 20.93 -1.14 6.50
C TRP A 281 20.69 0.33 6.78
N PHE A 282 21.63 1.18 6.35
CA PHE A 282 21.46 2.63 6.44
C PHE A 282 20.30 3.11 5.56
N PHE A 283 20.21 2.57 4.33
CA PHE A 283 19.15 2.89 3.39
C PHE A 283 17.78 2.36 3.83
N THR A 284 17.70 1.08 4.23
CA THR A 284 16.42 0.45 4.60
C THR A 284 15.92 0.88 5.98
N GLY A 285 16.81 1.25 6.90
CA GLY A 285 16.44 1.72 8.23
C GLY A 285 15.52 2.95 8.23
N VAL A 286 15.62 3.80 7.20
CA VAL A 286 14.73 4.97 7.04
C VAL A 286 13.33 4.58 6.61
N ALA A 287 13.18 3.56 5.77
CA ALA A 287 11.86 3.08 5.36
C ALA A 287 11.02 2.66 6.58
N LEU A 288 11.67 2.21 7.66
CA LEU A 288 11.01 1.94 8.94
C LEU A 288 10.41 3.20 9.57
N ALA A 289 11.09 4.33 9.49
CA ALA A 289 10.63 5.59 10.06
C ALA A 289 9.33 6.10 9.40
N ASP A 290 9.12 5.86 8.11
CA ASP A 290 7.88 6.28 7.41
C ASP A 290 6.62 5.52 7.89
N ASN A 291 6.79 4.33 8.46
CA ASN A 291 5.68 3.59 9.07
C ASN A 291 5.03 4.35 10.24
N ILE A 292 5.78 5.26 10.89
CA ILE A 292 5.28 6.07 12.00
C ILE A 292 4.21 7.08 11.57
N PRO A 293 4.52 8.09 10.75
CA PRO A 293 3.49 8.99 10.25
C PRO A 293 2.48 8.28 9.34
N GLY A 294 2.88 7.20 8.66
CA GLY A 294 1.98 6.33 7.91
C GLY A 294 0.84 5.78 8.78
N GLY A 295 1.17 5.18 9.92
CA GLY A 295 0.20 4.62 10.88
C GLY A 295 -0.74 5.67 11.45
N VAL A 296 -0.21 6.82 11.84
CA VAL A 296 -1.00 7.96 12.33
C VAL A 296 -1.99 8.44 11.26
N ARG A 297 -1.53 8.67 10.03
CA ARG A 297 -2.42 9.13 8.94
C ARG A 297 -3.50 8.10 8.65
N PHE A 298 -3.14 6.82 8.62
CA PHE A 298 -4.06 5.73 8.36
C PHE A 298 -5.20 5.71 9.39
N ILE A 299 -4.88 5.73 10.69
CA ILE A 299 -5.89 5.65 11.76
C ILE A 299 -6.75 6.92 11.86
N VAL A 300 -6.17 8.11 11.63
CA VAL A 300 -6.95 9.35 11.53
C VAL A 300 -7.96 9.23 10.39
N SER A 301 -7.51 8.68 9.25
CA SER A 301 -8.36 8.42 8.09
C SER A 301 -9.57 7.52 8.45
N THR A 302 -9.35 6.44 9.20
CA THR A 302 -10.41 5.49 9.56
C THR A 302 -11.37 6.09 10.59
N PHE A 303 -10.87 6.91 11.52
CA PHE A 303 -11.71 7.65 12.45
C PHE A 303 -12.58 8.68 11.74
N CYS A 304 -12.04 9.39 10.74
CA CYS A 304 -12.83 10.32 9.94
C CYS A 304 -14.01 9.61 9.27
N ALA A 305 -13.77 8.45 8.66
CA ALA A 305 -14.81 7.69 7.99
C ALA A 305 -15.96 7.27 8.96
N VAL A 306 -15.64 6.88 10.19
CA VAL A 306 -16.63 6.51 11.22
C VAL A 306 -17.49 7.69 11.65
N GLU A 307 -16.88 8.85 11.87
CA GLU A 307 -17.59 10.03 12.35
C GLU A 307 -18.44 10.67 11.25
N ILE A 308 -18.03 10.54 9.98
CA ILE A 308 -18.77 11.08 8.83
C ILE A 308 -19.94 10.18 8.44
N ALA A 309 -19.79 8.86 8.54
CA ALA A 309 -20.83 7.90 8.18
C ALA A 309 -22.16 8.19 8.92
N ASP A 310 -23.25 8.29 8.15
CA ASP A 310 -24.61 8.29 8.68
C ASP A 310 -25.14 6.84 8.73
N ILE A 311 -26.10 6.58 9.62
CA ILE A 311 -26.69 5.25 9.81
C ILE A 311 -27.31 4.78 8.49
N GLY A 312 -26.96 3.56 8.06
CA GLY A 312 -27.42 2.97 6.79
C GLY A 312 -26.55 3.30 5.57
N ASN A 313 -25.60 4.23 5.69
CA ASN A 313 -24.67 4.63 4.64
C ASN A 313 -23.19 4.35 5.02
N GLU A 314 -22.95 3.50 6.01
CA GLU A 314 -21.61 3.29 6.57
C GLU A 314 -20.64 2.73 5.54
N GLY A 315 -21.07 1.70 4.81
CA GLY A 315 -20.24 1.05 3.79
C GLY A 315 -19.91 1.98 2.62
N ALA A 316 -20.88 2.73 2.12
CA ALA A 316 -20.66 3.68 1.02
C ALA A 316 -19.76 4.85 1.43
N THR A 317 -19.96 5.40 2.63
CA THR A 317 -19.12 6.49 3.16
C THR A 317 -17.69 6.02 3.36
N TYR A 318 -17.50 4.88 4.02
CA TYR A 318 -16.16 4.31 4.26
C TYR A 318 -15.45 3.96 2.95
N GLY A 319 -16.17 3.30 2.03
CA GLY A 319 -15.68 2.93 0.72
C GLY A 319 -15.25 4.15 -0.10
N LEU A 320 -16.07 5.20 -0.15
CA LEU A 320 -15.75 6.43 -0.86
C LEU A 320 -14.51 7.13 -0.27
N VAL A 321 -14.49 7.33 1.04
CA VAL A 321 -13.38 7.99 1.75
C VAL A 321 -12.05 7.25 1.54
N THR A 322 -12.09 5.91 1.54
CA THR A 322 -10.91 5.06 1.29
C THR A 322 -10.50 5.12 -0.19
N THR A 323 -11.46 4.94 -1.10
CA THR A 323 -11.21 4.89 -2.55
C THR A 323 -10.61 6.19 -3.07
N VAL A 324 -11.12 7.34 -2.62
CA VAL A 324 -10.57 8.67 -2.98
C VAL A 324 -9.09 8.80 -2.60
N SER A 325 -8.68 8.18 -1.49
CA SER A 325 -7.26 8.19 -1.07
C SER A 325 -6.40 7.26 -1.93
N ASN A 326 -6.93 6.08 -2.26
CA ASN A 326 -6.23 5.11 -3.10
C ASN A 326 -6.06 5.63 -4.54
N LEU A 327 -7.06 6.35 -5.05
CA LEU A 327 -7.01 6.97 -6.39
C LEU A 327 -5.90 8.04 -6.50
N ALA A 328 -5.53 8.68 -5.39
CA ALA A 328 -4.46 9.68 -5.38
C ALA A 328 -3.08 9.10 -5.74
N GLY A 329 -2.85 7.80 -5.49
CA GLY A 329 -1.59 7.11 -5.81
C GLY A 329 -1.28 7.09 -7.32
N PRO A 330 -2.17 6.57 -8.18
CA PRO A 330 -2.01 6.61 -9.62
C PRO A 330 -1.82 8.02 -10.18
N PHE A 331 -2.58 9.02 -9.71
CA PHE A 331 -2.41 10.42 -10.12
C PHE A 331 -1.02 10.94 -9.80
N ALA A 332 -0.55 10.72 -8.56
CA ALA A 332 0.81 11.08 -8.17
C ALA A 332 1.86 10.39 -9.05
N SER A 333 1.64 9.10 -9.39
CA SER A 333 2.54 8.34 -10.26
C SER A 333 2.67 8.92 -11.65
N VAL A 334 1.57 9.32 -12.27
CA VAL A 334 1.62 9.98 -13.58
C VAL A 334 2.39 11.29 -13.48
N ILE A 335 2.09 12.12 -12.47
CA ILE A 335 2.73 13.43 -12.29
C ILE A 335 4.24 13.26 -12.13
N TYR A 336 4.70 12.43 -11.19
CA TYR A 336 6.13 12.31 -10.95
C TYR A 336 6.85 11.60 -12.10
N LYS A 337 6.23 10.63 -12.78
CA LYS A 337 6.85 10.01 -13.97
C LYS A 337 7.03 10.99 -15.12
N VAL A 338 6.09 11.92 -15.31
CA VAL A 338 6.23 12.97 -16.32
C VAL A 338 7.36 13.93 -15.95
N ILE A 339 7.44 14.37 -14.70
CA ILE A 339 8.54 15.22 -14.22
C ILE A 339 9.88 14.50 -14.36
N ASP A 340 9.93 13.24 -13.95
CA ASP A 340 11.11 12.41 -13.98
C ASP A 340 11.59 12.08 -15.40
N SER A 341 10.70 12.13 -16.41
CA SER A 341 11.07 11.85 -17.80
C SER A 341 12.05 12.86 -18.41
N TYR A 342 12.25 14.01 -17.75
CA TYR A 342 13.23 15.03 -18.14
C TYR A 342 14.63 14.80 -17.55
N PHE A 343 14.82 13.76 -16.72
CA PHE A 343 16.06 13.50 -15.98
C PHE A 343 16.64 12.11 -16.32
N MET A 344 17.95 11.93 -16.09
CA MET A 344 18.64 10.63 -16.26
C MET A 344 18.41 9.70 -15.06
N LEU A 345 17.25 9.04 -15.00
CA LEU A 345 16.82 8.21 -13.86
C LEU A 345 16.67 6.72 -14.18
N SER A 346 17.15 6.26 -15.33
CA SER A 346 17.05 4.85 -15.71
C SER A 346 18.02 3.98 -14.90
N GLN A 347 17.78 2.66 -14.86
CA GLN A 347 18.73 1.74 -14.22
C GLN A 347 20.13 1.82 -14.82
N ASP A 348 20.24 2.03 -16.13
CA ASP A 348 21.55 2.11 -16.79
C ASP A 348 22.25 3.44 -16.47
N ASP A 349 21.50 4.54 -16.32
CA ASP A 349 22.04 5.83 -15.89
C ASP A 349 22.63 5.72 -14.48
N LEU A 350 21.90 5.15 -13.53
CA LEU A 350 22.39 5.00 -12.15
C LEU A 350 23.60 4.05 -12.07
N ARG A 351 23.72 3.06 -12.96
CA ARG A 351 24.92 2.21 -13.05
C ARG A 351 26.16 2.97 -13.53
N SER A 352 25.97 4.00 -14.35
CA SER A 352 27.08 4.84 -14.80
C SER A 352 27.66 5.71 -13.67
N ASP A 353 26.84 6.00 -12.65
CA ASP A 353 27.18 6.76 -11.44
C ASP A 353 27.98 8.06 -11.72
N THR A 354 27.66 8.75 -12.82
CA THR A 354 28.30 10.01 -13.17
C THR A 354 27.77 11.17 -12.33
N THR A 355 28.56 12.24 -12.19
CA THR A 355 28.16 13.45 -11.44
C THR A 355 26.88 14.07 -11.98
N GLN A 356 26.65 14.01 -13.29
CA GLN A 356 25.42 14.50 -13.92
C GLN A 356 24.21 13.70 -13.45
N VAL A 357 24.29 12.36 -13.44
CA VAL A 357 23.21 11.49 -12.94
C VAL A 357 22.92 11.76 -11.45
N ARG A 358 23.96 11.95 -10.63
CA ARG A 358 23.79 12.30 -9.21
C ARG A 358 23.03 13.62 -9.02
N TRP A 359 23.28 14.63 -9.85
CA TRP A 359 22.52 15.88 -9.85
C TRP A 359 21.07 15.69 -10.30
N ASP A 360 20.84 14.96 -11.39
CA ASP A 360 19.49 14.67 -11.90
C ASP A 360 18.64 13.93 -10.86
N VAL A 361 19.22 12.94 -10.17
CA VAL A 361 18.57 12.25 -9.05
C VAL A 361 18.38 13.19 -7.86
N THR A 362 19.31 14.10 -7.59
CA THR A 362 19.14 15.12 -6.53
C THR A 362 17.93 16.01 -6.81
N TYR A 363 17.78 16.50 -8.05
CA TYR A 363 16.65 17.37 -8.43
C TYR A 363 15.31 16.65 -8.33
N SER A 364 15.21 15.39 -8.77
CA SER A 364 13.97 14.63 -8.66
C SER A 364 13.51 14.46 -7.20
N TYR A 365 14.45 14.22 -6.27
CA TYR A 365 14.15 14.13 -4.85
C TYR A 365 13.83 15.49 -4.20
N ILE A 366 14.48 16.58 -4.61
CA ILE A 366 14.11 17.93 -4.14
C ILE A 366 12.66 18.24 -4.53
N ILE A 367 12.26 17.92 -5.77
CA ILE A 367 10.88 18.11 -6.23
C ILE A 367 9.92 17.23 -5.41
N SER A 368 10.24 15.95 -5.22
CA SER A 368 9.43 15.03 -4.40
C SER A 368 9.25 15.54 -2.96
N PHE A 369 10.33 15.92 -2.27
CA PHE A 369 10.25 16.44 -0.91
C PHE A 369 9.50 17.77 -0.84
N GLY A 370 9.68 18.66 -1.82
CA GLY A 370 8.90 19.89 -1.96
C GLY A 370 7.39 19.62 -2.06
N CYS A 371 6.99 18.66 -2.88
CA CYS A 371 5.60 18.21 -2.97
C CYS A 371 5.10 17.60 -1.65
N LYS A 372 5.91 16.77 -0.98
CA LYS A 372 5.57 16.20 0.32
C LYS A 372 5.37 17.28 1.40
N PHE A 373 6.19 18.34 1.42
CA PHE A 373 5.95 19.50 2.29
C PHE A 373 4.70 20.28 1.89
N PHE A 374 4.46 20.46 0.60
CA PHE A 374 3.24 21.11 0.10
C PHE A 374 1.97 20.33 0.47
N SER A 375 2.04 19.01 0.66
CA SER A 375 0.92 18.21 1.17
C SER A 375 0.41 18.69 2.54
N LEU A 376 1.29 19.32 3.35
CA LEU A 376 0.96 19.86 4.67
C LEU A 376 0.17 21.17 4.59
N ALA A 377 0.32 21.92 3.49
CA ALA A 377 -0.44 23.14 3.26
C ALA A 377 -1.95 22.88 3.26
N TRP A 378 -2.39 21.65 3.01
CA TRP A 378 -3.80 21.24 2.98
C TRP A 378 -4.35 20.79 4.33
N LEU A 379 -3.54 20.74 5.40
CA LEU A 379 -3.99 20.30 6.73
C LEU A 379 -5.09 21.18 7.34
N TRP A 380 -5.25 22.42 6.88
CA TRP A 380 -6.35 23.29 7.32
C TRP A 380 -7.73 22.71 6.99
N MET A 381 -7.84 21.86 5.96
CA MET A 381 -9.09 21.19 5.58
C MET A 381 -9.43 20.02 6.52
N LEU A 382 -8.45 19.42 7.19
CA LEU A 382 -8.70 18.35 8.15
C LEU A 382 -9.12 18.96 9.50
N PRO A 383 -10.26 18.62 10.12
CA PRO A 383 -10.56 19.05 11.48
C PRO A 383 -9.48 18.59 12.46
N PRO A 384 -9.14 19.38 13.49
CA PRO A 384 -8.05 19.06 14.41
C PRO A 384 -8.32 17.80 15.24
N GLN A 385 -9.58 17.42 15.47
CA GLN A 385 -9.95 16.24 16.25
C GLN A 385 -11.42 15.85 16.01
N ARG A 386 -11.85 14.72 16.60
CA ARG A 386 -13.22 14.18 16.50
C ARG A 386 -14.33 15.16 16.90
N PRO A 387 -14.25 15.89 18.03
CA PRO A 387 -15.33 16.80 18.42
C PRO A 387 -15.58 17.90 17.39
N GLN A 388 -14.52 18.47 16.82
CA GLN A 388 -14.60 19.50 15.78
C GLN A 388 -15.11 18.92 14.46
N MET A 389 -14.81 17.64 14.17
CA MET A 389 -15.41 16.93 13.04
C MET A 389 -16.91 16.73 13.23
N GLN A 390 -17.36 16.32 14.41
CA GLN A 390 -18.78 16.21 14.73
C GLN A 390 -19.48 17.58 14.67
N GLU A 391 -18.82 18.64 15.12
CA GLU A 391 -19.33 20.00 15.00
C GLU A 391 -19.44 20.42 13.53
N LEU A 392 -18.42 20.15 12.71
CA LEU A 392 -18.47 20.42 11.27
C LEU A 392 -19.58 19.61 10.58
N LYS A 393 -19.84 18.37 11.00
CA LYS A 393 -20.94 17.56 10.50
C LYS A 393 -22.31 18.14 10.87
N LYS A 394 -22.44 18.73 12.07
CA LYS A 394 -23.70 19.32 12.56
C LYS A 394 -23.97 20.73 12.02
N LYS A 395 -22.93 21.57 11.93
CA LYS A 395 -23.04 23.03 11.67
C LYS A 395 -22.42 23.47 10.33
N GLY A 396 -21.71 22.59 9.62
CA GLY A 396 -20.91 22.95 8.44
C GLY A 396 -21.70 23.33 7.19
N GLY A 397 -23.03 23.21 7.21
CA GLY A 397 -23.89 23.51 6.07
C GLY A 397 -23.81 22.47 4.94
N GLN A 398 -24.52 22.76 3.86
CA GLN A 398 -24.61 21.95 2.65
C GLN A 398 -24.36 22.82 1.42
N SER A 399 -23.73 22.25 0.39
CA SER A 399 -23.54 22.89 -0.91
C SER A 399 -24.00 21.93 -2.00
N LYS A 400 -24.89 22.40 -2.88
CA LYS A 400 -25.35 21.62 -4.04
C LYS A 400 -24.32 21.52 -5.16
N LEU A 401 -23.30 22.37 -5.14
CA LEU A 401 -22.23 22.48 -6.14
C LEU A 401 -20.94 21.74 -5.74
N ALA A 402 -20.89 21.20 -4.51
CA ALA A 402 -19.69 20.62 -3.94
C ALA A 402 -19.53 19.13 -4.26
#